data_AF-L1KRM6-F1
#
_entry.id   AF-L1KRM6-F1
#
_cell.length_a   1.000
_cell.length_b   1.000
_cell.length_c   1.000
_cell.angle_alpha   90.00
_cell.angle_beta   90.00
_cell.angle_gamma   90.00
#
_symmetry.space_group_name_H-M   'P 1'
#
loop_
_entity.id
_entity.type
_entity.pdbx_description
1 polymer ?
#
loop_
_entity_poly.entity_id
_entity_poly.type
_entity_poly.pdbx_seq_one_letter_code
_entity_poly.pdbx_strand_id
1 'polypeptide(L)'
;MAALTDRAPRIIGVISTVTLLLGAAALVGAIATGETPARAARHTPAFVAGAAHTAQALGSWLTGVGFLLFVTWGRRAYKDASARRTIGILWDVGTFWPRAAHPFAPPCYAERAVPDLTWRMATWTRTTGGRLVISGHSQGSVLAAAAAWQLTPSVRSRVALLTYGSPLERLYGRWFPAHFGPTALASLHREVDCWRNLYRLTDPIGGPVHLPGDRGPKVDAAPLKDPLAYGRTAHHPLPAPILGHSEYQADPAFAHERQRLLARIGPEVPSPRQN
;
A
#
# COMPACT_ATOMS: atom_id res chain seq x y z
N MET A 1 5.79 0.91 17.37
CA MET A 1 5.29 0.15 16.21
C MET A 1 5.68 0.79 14.87
N ALA A 2 5.44 2.10 14.64
CA ALA A 2 5.74 2.76 13.36
C ALA A 2 7.20 2.61 12.86
N ALA A 3 8.20 2.86 13.72
CA ALA A 3 9.62 2.76 13.35
C ALA A 3 10.10 1.35 12.95
N LEU A 4 9.39 0.30 13.37
CA LEU A 4 9.73 -1.09 13.02
C LEU A 4 9.31 -1.39 11.57
N THR A 5 8.14 -0.90 11.17
CA THR A 5 7.63 -0.97 9.79
C THR A 5 8.51 -0.19 8.82
N ASP A 6 9.12 0.92 9.27
CA ASP A 6 9.99 1.78 8.46
C ASP A 6 11.27 1.08 7.96
N ARG A 7 11.80 0.11 8.72
CA ARG A 7 13.02 -0.64 8.34
C ARG A 7 12.74 -2.02 7.74
N ALA A 8 11.48 -2.44 7.72
CA ALA A 8 11.08 -3.79 7.34
C ALA A 8 11.57 -4.20 5.92
N PRO A 9 11.47 -3.37 4.86
CA PRO A 9 11.90 -3.80 3.52
C PRO A 9 13.40 -4.12 3.45
N ARG A 10 14.24 -3.29 4.09
CA ARG A 10 15.70 -3.51 4.10
C ARG A 10 16.07 -4.75 4.91
N ILE A 11 15.48 -4.90 6.09
CA ILE A 11 15.72 -6.07 6.96
C ILE A 11 15.31 -7.35 6.24
N ILE A 12 14.11 -7.37 5.64
CA ILE A 12 13.59 -8.51 4.90
C ILE A 12 14.46 -8.81 3.67
N GLY A 13 14.89 -7.77 2.93
CA GLY A 13 15.80 -7.93 1.80
C GLY A 13 17.11 -8.61 2.20
N VAL A 14 17.78 -8.11 3.24
CA VAL A 14 19.04 -8.69 3.74
C VAL A 14 18.84 -10.12 4.23
N ILE A 15 17.83 -10.36 5.06
CA ILE A 15 17.55 -11.71 5.59
C ILE A 15 17.24 -12.69 4.45
N SER A 16 16.44 -12.27 3.46
CA SER A 16 16.08 -13.12 2.31
C SER A 16 17.29 -13.46 1.46
N THR A 17 18.13 -12.48 1.13
CA THR A 17 19.37 -12.71 0.35
C THR A 17 20.32 -13.65 1.08
N VAL A 18 20.57 -13.41 2.37
CA VAL A 18 21.45 -14.28 3.18
C VAL A 18 20.89 -15.70 3.26
N THR A 19 19.58 -15.84 3.52
CA THR A 19 18.93 -17.15 3.60
C THR A 19 18.99 -17.90 2.27
N LEU A 20 18.77 -17.20 1.14
CA LEU A 20 18.84 -17.80 -0.19
C LEU A 20 20.26 -18.30 -0.50
N LEU A 21 21.29 -17.48 -0.22
CA LEU A 21 22.68 -17.86 -0.45
C LEU A 21 23.10 -19.05 0.41
N LEU A 22 22.76 -19.03 1.70
CA LEU A 22 23.06 -20.14 2.61
C LEU A 22 22.29 -21.41 2.22
N GLY A 23 21.03 -21.29 1.83
CA GLY A 23 20.21 -22.41 1.35
C GLY A 23 20.74 -23.02 0.05
N ALA A 24 21.14 -22.18 -0.91
CA ALA A 24 21.75 -22.63 -2.16
C ALA A 24 23.10 -23.33 -1.91
N ALA A 25 23.95 -22.76 -1.05
CA ALA A 25 25.22 -23.39 -0.67
C ALA A 25 25.00 -24.74 0.04
N ALA A 26 24.04 -24.81 0.96
CA ALA A 26 23.66 -26.06 1.64
C ALA A 26 23.13 -27.12 0.66
N LEU A 27 22.31 -26.72 -0.31
CA LEU A 27 21.76 -27.62 -1.33
C LEU A 27 22.86 -28.14 -2.27
N VAL A 28 23.70 -27.26 -2.79
CA VAL A 28 24.84 -27.63 -3.66
C VAL A 28 25.79 -28.55 -2.90
N GLY A 29 26.11 -28.22 -1.64
CA GLY A 29 26.95 -29.05 -0.78
C GLY A 29 26.34 -30.44 -0.54
N ALA A 30 25.04 -30.52 -0.28
CA ALA A 30 24.34 -31.78 -0.08
C ALA A 30 24.31 -32.65 -1.35
N ILE A 31 24.10 -32.04 -2.52
CA ILE A 31 24.13 -32.74 -3.81
C ILE A 31 25.55 -33.27 -4.10
N ALA A 32 26.59 -32.47 -3.81
CA ALA A 32 27.97 -32.84 -4.09
C ALA A 32 28.53 -33.90 -3.13
N THR A 33 28.13 -33.88 -1.85
CA THR A 33 28.71 -34.72 -0.79
C THR A 33 27.80 -35.86 -0.33
N GLY A 34 26.51 -35.81 -0.65
CA GLY A 34 25.50 -36.71 -0.09
C GLY A 34 25.22 -36.49 1.40
N GLU A 35 25.79 -35.43 2.00
CA GLU A 35 25.67 -35.14 3.43
C GLU A 35 24.84 -33.89 3.71
N THR A 36 24.04 -33.91 4.78
CA THR A 36 23.37 -32.71 5.27
C THR A 36 24.38 -31.70 5.83
N PRO A 37 24.09 -30.38 5.88
CA PRO A 37 25.01 -29.37 6.41
C PRO A 37 25.58 -29.70 7.81
N ALA A 38 24.74 -30.18 8.73
CA ALA A 38 25.17 -30.57 10.07
C ALA A 38 26.13 -31.78 10.06
N ARG A 39 25.96 -32.68 9.08
CA ARG A 39 26.74 -33.90 8.90
C ARG A 39 28.12 -33.59 8.30
N ALA A 40 28.16 -32.74 7.29
CA ALA A 40 29.38 -32.23 6.67
C ALA A 40 30.23 -31.40 7.64
N ALA A 41 29.60 -30.67 8.58
CA ALA A 41 30.29 -29.83 9.56
C ALA A 41 30.85 -30.61 10.77
N ARG A 42 30.66 -31.93 10.87
CA ARG A 42 31.02 -32.72 12.09
C ARG A 42 32.51 -32.67 12.45
N HIS A 43 33.38 -32.48 11.47
CA HIS A 43 34.83 -32.42 11.67
C HIS A 43 35.37 -30.98 11.74
N THR A 44 34.50 -29.98 11.79
CA THR A 44 34.86 -28.56 11.94
C THR A 44 34.93 -28.16 13.42
N PRO A 45 35.48 -26.98 13.76
CA PRO A 45 35.50 -26.50 15.15
C PRO A 45 34.11 -26.53 15.79
N ALA A 46 34.03 -26.83 17.09
CA ALA A 46 32.78 -27.08 17.81
C ALA A 46 31.72 -25.98 17.62
N PHE A 47 32.16 -24.72 17.53
CA PHE A 47 31.27 -23.59 17.25
C PHE A 47 30.59 -23.70 15.87
N VAL A 48 31.35 -24.05 14.82
CA VAL A 48 30.85 -24.18 13.44
C VAL A 48 29.90 -25.37 13.32
N ALA A 49 30.28 -26.52 13.90
CA ALA A 49 29.43 -27.70 13.95
C ALA A 49 28.11 -27.42 14.70
N GLY A 50 28.18 -26.74 15.84
CA GLY A 50 27.01 -26.33 16.62
C GLY A 50 26.10 -25.35 15.89
N ALA A 51 26.68 -24.36 15.19
CA ALA A 51 25.93 -23.41 14.38
C ALA A 51 25.21 -24.09 13.21
N ALA A 52 25.90 -24.98 12.48
CA ALA A 52 25.31 -25.74 11.37
C ALA A 52 24.16 -26.64 11.84
N HIS A 53 24.34 -27.33 12.98
CA HIS A 53 23.30 -28.17 13.56
C HIS A 53 22.08 -27.36 14.00
N THR A 54 22.30 -26.22 14.66
CA THR A 54 21.23 -25.33 15.12
C THR A 54 20.47 -24.72 13.94
N ALA A 55 21.18 -24.24 12.92
CA ALA A 55 20.58 -23.67 11.71
C ALA A 55 19.75 -24.71 10.95
N GLN A 56 20.27 -25.94 10.80
CA GLN A 56 19.54 -27.04 10.16
C GLN A 56 18.28 -27.39 10.96
N ALA A 57 18.39 -27.59 12.28
CA ALA A 57 17.25 -27.93 13.12
C ALA A 57 16.18 -26.83 13.11
N LEU A 58 16.60 -25.57 13.23
CA LEU A 58 15.69 -24.42 13.17
C LEU A 58 15.00 -24.35 11.80
N GLY A 59 15.74 -24.54 10.70
CA GLY A 59 15.19 -24.59 9.35
C GLY A 59 14.15 -25.70 9.17
N SER A 60 14.41 -26.89 9.69
CA SER A 60 13.46 -28.01 9.68
C SER A 60 12.19 -27.71 10.46
N TRP A 61 12.32 -27.16 11.68
CA TRP A 61 11.16 -26.75 12.49
C TRP A 61 10.34 -25.64 11.83
N LEU A 62 10.99 -24.61 11.30
CA LEU A 62 10.33 -23.52 10.59
C LEU A 62 9.60 -24.02 9.34
N THR A 63 10.17 -24.98 8.62
CA THR A 63 9.52 -25.61 7.46
C THR A 63 8.27 -26.37 7.89
N GLY A 64 8.36 -27.20 8.95
CA GLY A 64 7.22 -27.96 9.48
C GLY A 64 6.10 -27.05 9.99
N VAL A 65 6.43 -26.06 10.82
CA VAL A 65 5.47 -25.07 11.33
C VAL A 65 4.88 -24.25 10.18
N GLY A 66 5.70 -23.82 9.22
CA GLY A 66 5.27 -23.08 8.03
C GLY A 66 4.27 -23.87 7.19
N PHE A 67 4.50 -25.17 6.98
CA PHE A 67 3.56 -26.05 6.28
C PHE A 67 2.23 -26.18 7.04
N LEU A 68 2.27 -26.37 8.36
CA LEU A 68 1.07 -26.43 9.20
C LEU A 68 0.29 -25.11 9.15
N LEU A 69 0.98 -23.97 9.24
CA LEU A 69 0.37 -22.65 9.12
C LEU A 69 -0.26 -22.47 7.73
N PHE A 70 0.44 -22.85 6.67
CA PHE A 70 -0.07 -22.78 5.30
C PHE A 70 -1.38 -23.59 5.14
N VAL A 71 -1.40 -24.84 5.60
CA VAL A 71 -2.58 -25.70 5.52
C VAL A 71 -3.74 -25.16 6.38
N THR A 72 -3.45 -24.77 7.63
CA THR A 72 -4.48 -24.28 8.55
C THR A 72 -5.08 -22.96 8.09
N TRP A 73 -4.25 -22.01 7.65
CA TRP A 73 -4.71 -20.74 7.11
C TRP A 73 -5.40 -20.89 5.76
N GLY A 74 -4.93 -21.77 4.88
CA GLY A 74 -5.63 -22.09 3.63
C GLY A 74 -7.03 -22.65 3.86
N ARG A 75 -7.17 -23.58 4.82
CA ARG A 75 -8.48 -24.11 5.23
C ARG A 75 -9.36 -23.03 5.87
N ARG A 76 -8.78 -22.15 6.68
CA ARG A 76 -9.51 -21.07 7.35
C ARG A 76 -10.00 -20.01 6.35
N ALA A 77 -9.17 -19.65 5.38
CA ALA A 77 -9.53 -18.74 4.28
C ALA A 77 -10.75 -19.24 3.48
N TYR A 78 -10.87 -20.55 3.33
CA TYR A 78 -11.99 -21.17 2.63
C TYR A 78 -13.31 -21.12 3.44
N LYS A 79 -13.22 -21.18 4.77
CA LYS A 79 -14.37 -21.33 5.67
C LYS A 79 -14.82 -20.04 6.35
N ASP A 80 -13.94 -19.06 6.52
CA ASP A 80 -14.16 -17.87 7.34
C ASP A 80 -14.02 -16.58 6.51
N ALA A 81 -15.10 -15.78 6.48
CA ALA A 81 -15.14 -14.53 5.73
C ALA A 81 -14.16 -13.48 6.28
N SER A 82 -13.86 -13.50 7.58
CA SER A 82 -12.92 -12.57 8.21
C SER A 82 -11.47 -12.90 7.83
N ALA A 83 -11.08 -14.18 7.88
CA ALA A 83 -9.77 -14.65 7.46
C ALA A 83 -9.53 -14.43 5.96
N ARG A 84 -10.56 -14.65 5.13
CA ARG A 84 -10.51 -14.34 3.70
C ARG A 84 -10.29 -12.85 3.43
N ARG A 85 -10.87 -11.96 4.24
CA ARG A 85 -10.65 -10.51 4.12
C ARG A 85 -9.20 -10.12 4.44
N THR A 86 -8.59 -10.70 5.46
CA THR A 86 -7.18 -10.43 5.80
C THR A 86 -6.22 -10.92 4.71
N ILE A 87 -6.43 -12.13 4.20
CA ILE A 87 -5.64 -12.66 3.07
C ILE A 87 -5.90 -11.84 1.81
N GLY A 88 -7.13 -11.38 1.60
CA GLY A 88 -7.51 -10.47 0.53
C GLY A 88 -6.71 -9.18 0.51
N ILE A 89 -6.42 -8.57 1.67
CA ILE A 89 -5.59 -7.35 1.73
C ILE A 89 -4.16 -7.60 1.25
N LEU A 90 -3.54 -8.71 1.66
CA LEU A 90 -2.19 -9.08 1.19
C LEU A 90 -2.21 -9.39 -0.31
N TRP A 91 -3.27 -10.06 -0.75
CA TRP A 91 -3.50 -10.38 -2.16
C TRP A 91 -3.74 -9.14 -3.00
N ASP A 92 -4.47 -8.13 -2.50
CA ASP A 92 -4.77 -6.86 -3.18
C ASP A 92 -3.49 -6.08 -3.52
N VAL A 93 -2.47 -6.18 -2.68
CA VAL A 93 -1.13 -5.63 -2.95
C VAL A 93 -0.43 -6.39 -4.07
N GLY A 94 -0.52 -7.72 -4.06
CA GLY A 94 0.02 -8.58 -5.11
C GLY A 94 -0.69 -8.39 -6.46
N THR A 95 -2.02 -8.35 -6.46
CA THR A 95 -2.89 -8.13 -7.63
C THR A 95 -2.95 -6.69 -8.07
N PHE A 96 -2.22 -5.77 -7.44
CA PHE A 96 -2.03 -4.46 -8.05
C PHE A 96 -1.15 -4.58 -9.30
N TRP A 97 -0.12 -5.42 -9.27
CA TRP A 97 0.90 -5.49 -10.33
C TRP A 97 0.41 -6.27 -11.56
N PRO A 98 0.77 -5.82 -12.78
CA PRO A 98 0.41 -6.53 -14.01
C PRO A 98 0.93 -7.97 -14.00
N ARG A 99 0.22 -8.89 -14.65
CA ARG A 99 0.67 -10.29 -14.78
C ARG A 99 1.99 -10.43 -15.51
N ALA A 100 2.37 -9.42 -16.30
CA ALA A 100 3.71 -9.33 -16.88
C ALA A 100 4.83 -9.35 -15.83
N ALA A 101 4.56 -8.99 -14.57
CA ALA A 101 5.50 -9.08 -13.48
C ALA A 101 5.65 -10.52 -12.92
N HIS A 102 4.63 -11.40 -13.07
CA HIS A 102 4.73 -12.84 -12.80
C HIS A 102 3.51 -13.65 -13.32
N PRO A 103 3.69 -14.80 -14.00
CA PRO A 103 2.63 -15.53 -14.72
C PRO A 103 1.52 -16.12 -13.83
N PHE A 104 1.80 -16.37 -12.55
CA PHE A 104 0.81 -16.86 -11.57
C PHE A 104 0.06 -15.72 -10.85
N ALA A 105 0.26 -14.46 -11.26
CA ALA A 105 -0.48 -13.36 -10.70
C ALA A 105 -1.98 -13.46 -11.10
N PRO A 106 -2.91 -13.18 -10.17
CA PRO A 106 -4.35 -13.18 -10.42
C PRO A 106 -4.73 -12.02 -11.34
N PRO A 107 -5.97 -11.98 -11.87
CA PRO A 107 -6.48 -10.81 -12.59
C PRO A 107 -6.25 -9.55 -11.77
N CYS A 108 -5.43 -8.63 -12.29
CA CYS A 108 -4.89 -7.55 -11.50
C CYS A 108 -5.63 -6.22 -11.76
N TYR A 109 -5.62 -5.33 -10.77
CA TYR A 109 -6.24 -4.02 -10.90
C TYR A 109 -5.57 -3.18 -11.99
N ALA A 110 -4.26 -3.33 -12.20
CA ALA A 110 -3.54 -2.62 -13.26
C ALA A 110 -3.96 -3.03 -14.69
N GLU A 111 -4.49 -4.23 -14.90
CA GLU A 111 -4.93 -4.70 -16.21
C GLU A 111 -6.38 -4.31 -16.53
N ARG A 112 -7.17 -3.93 -15.52
CA ARG A 112 -8.59 -3.59 -15.72
C ARG A 112 -8.99 -2.29 -15.06
N ALA A 113 -8.91 -2.20 -13.73
CA ALA A 113 -9.42 -1.05 -12.99
C ALA A 113 -8.66 0.24 -13.31
N VAL A 114 -7.34 0.18 -13.48
CA VAL A 114 -6.53 1.36 -13.81
C VAL A 114 -6.84 1.85 -15.24
N PRO A 115 -6.78 1.01 -16.30
CA PRO A 115 -7.19 1.42 -17.64
C PRO A 115 -8.63 1.94 -17.72
N ASP A 116 -9.58 1.27 -17.06
CA ASP A 116 -11.00 1.67 -17.06
C ASP A 116 -11.18 3.04 -16.38
N LEU A 117 -10.50 3.28 -15.25
CA LEU A 117 -10.54 4.56 -14.55
C LEU A 117 -9.89 5.68 -15.39
N THR A 118 -8.72 5.41 -15.97
CA THR A 118 -8.03 6.34 -16.88
C THR A 118 -8.92 6.69 -18.08
N TRP A 119 -9.51 5.68 -18.73
CA TRP A 119 -10.41 5.87 -19.86
C TRP A 119 -11.63 6.70 -19.48
N ARG A 120 -12.25 6.41 -18.33
CA ARG A 120 -13.42 7.15 -17.85
C ARG A 120 -13.08 8.62 -17.57
N MET A 121 -11.97 8.88 -16.89
CA MET A 121 -11.49 10.24 -16.61
C MET A 121 -11.19 11.02 -17.89
N ALA A 122 -10.45 10.40 -18.83
CA ALA A 122 -10.08 11.01 -20.08
C ALA A 122 -11.29 11.28 -21.00
N THR A 123 -12.20 10.32 -21.11
CA THR A 123 -13.43 10.45 -21.91
C THR A 123 -14.32 11.54 -21.33
N TRP A 124 -14.60 11.52 -20.03
CA TRP A 124 -15.45 12.53 -19.40
C TRP A 124 -14.87 13.94 -19.51
N THR A 125 -13.55 14.10 -19.30
CA THR A 125 -12.88 15.40 -19.44
C THR A 125 -12.96 15.91 -20.88
N ARG A 126 -12.82 15.02 -21.86
CA ARG A 126 -12.88 15.38 -23.29
C ARG A 126 -14.30 15.74 -23.74
N THR A 127 -15.32 15.02 -23.27
CA THR A 127 -16.71 15.26 -23.65
C THR A 127 -17.30 16.49 -22.99
N THR A 128 -16.89 16.80 -21.76
CA THR A 128 -17.47 17.91 -20.99
C THR A 128 -16.58 19.16 -20.98
N GLY A 129 -15.28 19.03 -21.28
CA GLY A 129 -14.28 20.07 -21.01
C GLY A 129 -14.04 20.33 -19.52
N GLY A 130 -14.71 19.60 -18.64
CA GLY A 130 -14.77 19.85 -17.20
C GLY A 130 -13.51 19.44 -16.45
N ARG A 131 -13.57 19.62 -15.13
CA ARG A 131 -12.57 19.21 -14.15
C ARG A 131 -13.22 18.21 -13.20
N LEU A 132 -12.42 17.32 -12.60
CA LEU A 132 -12.95 16.22 -11.80
C LEU A 132 -12.19 16.03 -10.48
N VAL A 133 -12.90 15.58 -9.43
CA VAL A 133 -12.28 15.11 -8.18
C VAL A 133 -12.33 13.59 -8.15
N ILE A 134 -11.18 12.93 -8.00
CA ILE A 134 -11.09 11.50 -7.70
C ILE A 134 -10.86 11.31 -6.21
N SER A 135 -11.77 10.57 -5.57
CA SER A 135 -11.66 10.16 -4.17
C SER A 135 -11.19 8.71 -4.07
N GLY A 136 -10.08 8.45 -3.38
CA GLY A 136 -9.52 7.11 -3.19
C GLY A 136 -9.24 6.79 -1.72
N HIS A 137 -9.95 5.80 -1.17
CA HIS A 137 -9.67 5.20 0.14
C HIS A 137 -8.66 4.07 -0.01
N SER A 138 -7.68 3.96 0.88
CA SER A 138 -6.83 2.77 0.98
C SER A 138 -6.24 2.38 -0.40
N GLN A 139 -6.49 1.16 -0.88
CA GLN A 139 -6.10 0.69 -2.21
C GLN A 139 -6.61 1.58 -3.35
N GLY A 140 -7.80 2.16 -3.22
CA GLY A 140 -8.34 3.12 -4.17
C GLY A 140 -7.46 4.36 -4.35
N SER A 141 -6.68 4.77 -3.33
CA SER A 141 -5.70 5.85 -3.48
C SER A 141 -4.53 5.48 -4.40
N VAL A 142 -4.12 4.20 -4.37
CA VAL A 142 -3.07 3.66 -5.24
C VAL A 142 -3.56 3.56 -6.67
N LEU A 143 -4.79 3.07 -6.87
CA LEU A 143 -5.43 3.02 -8.19
C LEU A 143 -5.65 4.42 -8.77
N ALA A 144 -6.06 5.39 -7.95
CA ALA A 144 -6.24 6.77 -8.36
C ALA A 144 -4.91 7.42 -8.82
N ALA A 145 -3.84 7.22 -8.05
CA ALA A 145 -2.50 7.70 -8.44
C ALA A 145 -2.01 7.05 -9.74
N ALA A 146 -2.15 5.72 -9.84
CA ALA A 146 -1.77 4.96 -11.03
C ALA A 146 -2.53 5.41 -12.28
N ALA A 147 -3.85 5.62 -12.17
CA ALA A 147 -4.68 6.10 -13.28
C ALA A 147 -4.31 7.53 -13.67
N ALA A 148 -4.07 8.42 -12.69
CA ALA A 148 -3.67 9.80 -12.95
C ALA A 148 -2.34 9.88 -13.73
N TRP A 149 -1.37 9.03 -13.43
CA TRP A 149 -0.11 8.95 -14.19
C TRP A 149 -0.26 8.46 -15.63
N GLN A 150 -1.36 7.79 -15.98
CA GLN A 150 -1.62 7.35 -17.35
C GLN A 150 -2.35 8.41 -18.20
N LEU A 151 -2.87 9.47 -17.57
CA LEU A 151 -3.50 10.58 -18.30
C LEU A 151 -2.49 11.43 -19.04
N THR A 152 -2.89 12.02 -20.17
CA THR A 152 -2.10 13.07 -20.82
C THR A 152 -1.95 14.29 -19.90
N PRO A 153 -0.87 15.09 -20.00
CA PRO A 153 -0.68 16.27 -19.16
C PRO A 153 -1.85 17.26 -19.16
N SER A 154 -2.51 17.43 -20.31
CA SER A 154 -3.67 18.32 -20.48
C SER A 154 -4.92 17.84 -19.74
N VAL A 155 -5.09 16.53 -19.56
CA VAL A 155 -6.19 15.95 -18.77
C VAL A 155 -5.80 15.86 -17.30
N ARG A 156 -4.56 15.47 -17.00
CA ARG A 156 -4.04 15.32 -15.62
C ARG A 156 -4.16 16.61 -14.82
N SER A 157 -3.86 17.75 -15.43
CA SER A 157 -4.00 19.09 -14.82
C SER A 157 -5.45 19.54 -14.55
N ARG A 158 -6.45 18.76 -14.98
CA ARG A 158 -7.89 18.96 -14.69
C ARG A 158 -8.41 18.03 -13.60
N VAL A 159 -7.53 17.19 -13.04
CA VAL A 159 -7.87 16.22 -11.98
C VAL A 159 -7.44 16.78 -10.63
N ALA A 160 -8.34 16.75 -9.66
CA ALA A 160 -8.03 16.90 -8.25
C ALA A 160 -8.12 15.54 -7.55
N LEU A 161 -7.21 15.28 -6.61
CA LEU A 161 -7.13 14.03 -5.85
C LEU A 161 -7.51 14.25 -4.38
N LEU A 162 -8.38 13.38 -3.87
CA LEU A 162 -8.71 13.25 -2.45
C LEU A 162 -8.37 11.84 -1.99
N THR A 163 -7.24 11.66 -1.34
CA THR A 163 -6.82 10.36 -0.80
C THR A 163 -7.05 10.29 0.70
N TYR A 164 -7.34 9.10 1.23
CA TYR A 164 -7.54 8.93 2.66
C TYR A 164 -7.27 7.50 3.10
N GLY A 165 -6.73 7.34 4.31
CA GLY A 165 -6.17 6.06 4.74
C GLY A 165 -5.14 5.54 3.71
N SER A 166 -4.36 6.43 3.09
CA SER A 166 -3.57 6.08 1.90
C SER A 166 -2.28 5.32 2.25
N PRO A 167 -2.05 4.12 1.69
CA PRO A 167 -0.81 3.38 1.85
C PRO A 167 0.30 3.80 0.87
N LEU A 168 0.13 4.93 0.14
CA LEU A 168 1.02 5.36 -0.94
C LEU A 168 2.48 5.52 -0.50
N GLU A 169 2.75 6.26 0.57
CA GLU A 169 4.12 6.37 1.11
C GLU A 169 4.47 5.14 1.95
N ARG A 170 3.63 4.85 2.95
CA ARG A 170 3.95 3.92 4.04
C ARG A 170 4.15 2.47 3.59
N LEU A 171 3.44 2.04 2.55
CA LEU A 171 3.56 0.69 2.00
C LEU A 171 4.17 0.74 0.60
N TYR A 172 3.48 1.36 -0.35
CA TYR A 172 3.86 1.28 -1.76
C TYR A 172 5.19 1.98 -2.03
N GLY A 173 5.41 3.18 -1.49
CA GLY A 173 6.64 3.95 -1.72
C GLY A 173 7.88 3.32 -1.12
N ARG A 174 7.73 2.47 -0.10
CA ARG A 174 8.84 1.78 0.55
C ARG A 174 9.17 0.43 -0.07
N TRP A 175 8.15 -0.34 -0.44
CA TRP A 175 8.32 -1.63 -1.08
C TRP A 175 8.57 -1.52 -2.59
N PHE A 176 8.08 -0.45 -3.22
CA PHE A 176 8.15 -0.21 -4.66
C PHE A 176 8.56 1.24 -4.98
N PRO A 177 9.73 1.70 -4.49
CA PRO A 177 10.15 3.10 -4.60
C PRO A 177 10.34 3.59 -6.03
N ALA A 178 10.58 2.69 -6.99
CA ALA A 178 10.66 3.04 -8.40
C ALA A 178 9.33 3.58 -8.97
N HIS A 179 8.20 3.15 -8.42
CA HIS A 179 6.86 3.52 -8.90
C HIS A 179 6.17 4.53 -7.98
N PHE A 180 6.31 4.36 -6.66
CA PHE A 180 5.61 5.17 -5.65
C PHE A 180 6.58 5.93 -4.73
N GLY A 181 7.84 6.09 -5.14
CA GLY A 181 8.82 6.83 -4.36
C GLY A 181 8.52 8.33 -4.28
N PRO A 182 9.24 9.07 -3.41
CA PRO A 182 9.04 10.50 -3.20
C PRO A 182 9.07 11.32 -4.50
N THR A 183 9.98 10.99 -5.42
CA THR A 183 10.10 11.68 -6.72
C THR A 183 8.86 11.52 -7.58
N ALA A 184 8.34 10.29 -7.70
CA ALA A 184 7.16 10.00 -8.50
C ALA A 184 5.90 10.66 -7.92
N LEU A 185 5.73 10.58 -6.59
CA LEU A 185 4.61 11.21 -5.89
C LEU A 185 4.70 12.74 -5.93
N ALA A 186 5.90 13.32 -5.83
CA ALA A 186 6.10 14.76 -5.99
C ALA A 186 5.81 15.24 -7.42
N SER A 187 6.16 14.45 -8.44
CA SER A 187 5.78 14.71 -9.84
C SER A 187 4.26 14.69 -9.98
N LEU A 188 3.57 13.68 -9.43
CA LEU A 188 2.11 13.63 -9.44
C LEU A 188 1.49 14.88 -8.82
N HIS A 189 1.97 15.29 -7.64
CA HIS A 189 1.46 16.47 -6.94
C HIS A 189 1.57 17.76 -7.77
N ARG A 190 2.63 17.92 -8.56
CA ARG A 190 2.83 19.10 -9.43
C ARG A 190 1.95 19.10 -10.67
N GLU A 191 1.50 17.94 -11.12
CA GLU A 191 0.86 17.77 -12.43
C GLU A 191 -0.66 17.62 -12.35
N VAL A 192 -1.19 17.25 -11.18
CA VAL A 192 -2.63 17.34 -10.88
C VAL A 192 -3.01 18.75 -10.44
N ASP A 193 -4.27 19.16 -10.56
CA ASP A 193 -4.71 20.50 -10.12
C ASP A 193 -4.48 20.72 -8.63
N CYS A 194 -4.85 19.71 -7.84
CA CYS A 194 -4.77 19.74 -6.39
C CYS A 194 -4.77 18.32 -5.85
N TRP A 195 -4.10 18.13 -4.72
CA TRP A 195 -4.13 16.86 -4.00
C TRP A 195 -4.28 17.14 -2.51
N ARG A 196 -5.26 16.50 -1.87
CA ARG A 196 -5.40 16.40 -0.42
C ARG A 196 -5.41 14.95 0.05
N ASN A 197 -4.71 14.69 1.15
CA ASN A 197 -4.62 13.41 1.83
C ASN A 197 -5.08 13.55 3.28
N LEU A 198 -6.05 12.71 3.69
CA LEU A 198 -6.55 12.62 5.07
C LEU A 198 -6.04 11.35 5.73
N TYR A 199 -5.50 11.47 6.94
CA TYR A 199 -4.94 10.33 7.66
C TYR A 199 -5.17 10.45 9.16
N ARG A 200 -5.11 9.31 9.84
CA ARG A 200 -5.07 9.21 11.29
C ARG A 200 -3.73 8.64 11.73
N LEU A 201 -3.27 9.03 12.91
CA LEU A 201 -2.05 8.48 13.50
C LEU A 201 -2.24 7.03 13.99
N THR A 202 -3.48 6.65 14.27
CA THR A 202 -3.92 5.32 14.68
C THR A 202 -4.10 4.35 13.51
N ASP A 203 -4.07 4.82 12.26
CA ASP A 203 -4.22 3.98 11.08
C ASP A 203 -2.93 3.18 10.83
N PRO A 204 -2.97 1.83 10.92
CA PRO A 204 -1.78 1.00 10.75
C PRO A 204 -1.34 0.88 9.27
N ILE A 205 -2.23 1.20 8.33
CA ILE A 205 -2.02 1.02 6.88
C ILE A 205 -1.79 2.38 6.23
N GLY A 206 -2.74 3.29 6.43
CA GLY A 206 -2.74 4.63 5.87
C GLY A 206 -1.85 5.60 6.61
N GLY A 207 -1.35 6.62 5.93
CA GLY A 207 -0.52 7.63 6.56
C GLY A 207 -0.36 8.90 5.74
N PRO A 208 0.45 9.86 6.23
CA PRO A 208 0.87 11.01 5.45
C PRO A 208 1.71 10.56 4.23
N VAL A 209 1.62 11.32 3.13
CA VAL A 209 2.42 11.09 1.92
C VAL A 209 3.83 11.70 2.05
N HIS A 210 4.01 12.71 2.94
CA HIS A 210 5.28 13.36 3.26
C HIS A 210 5.96 14.06 2.07
N LEU A 211 5.19 14.75 1.23
CA LEU A 211 5.75 15.52 0.12
C LEU A 211 6.16 16.93 0.58
N PRO A 212 7.35 17.42 0.16
CA PRO A 212 7.78 18.78 0.46
C PRO A 212 6.85 19.79 -0.23
N GLY A 213 6.38 20.78 0.54
CA GLY A 213 5.38 21.76 0.13
C GLY A 213 5.96 22.92 -0.67
N ASP A 214 6.81 22.65 -1.66
CA ASP A 214 7.64 23.69 -2.27
C ASP A 214 6.87 24.53 -3.29
N ARG A 215 5.74 24.03 -3.84
CA ARG A 215 4.81 24.77 -4.71
C ARG A 215 3.38 24.26 -4.57
N GLY A 216 2.55 24.94 -3.78
CA GLY A 216 1.11 24.67 -3.66
C GLY A 216 0.64 24.24 -2.25
N PRO A 217 -0.67 23.99 -2.07
CA PRO A 217 -1.19 23.54 -0.79
C PRO A 217 -0.61 22.16 -0.42
N LYS A 218 -0.16 22.00 0.83
CA LYS A 218 0.38 20.74 1.37
C LYS A 218 -0.54 19.56 1.04
N VAL A 219 -0.05 18.45 0.50
CA VAL A 219 -0.97 17.35 0.20
C VAL A 219 -1.57 16.77 1.47
N ASP A 220 -0.78 16.63 2.53
CA ASP A 220 -1.26 16.13 3.81
C ASP A 220 -2.04 17.20 4.60
N ALA A 221 -3.28 16.86 4.98
CA ALA A 221 -4.04 17.64 5.95
C ALA A 221 -3.48 17.45 7.37
N ALA A 222 -4.00 18.22 8.33
CA ALA A 222 -3.76 17.91 9.74
C ALA A 222 -4.31 16.49 10.04
N PRO A 223 -3.62 15.69 10.90
CA PRO A 223 -4.11 14.37 11.26
C PRO A 223 -5.52 14.46 11.85
N LEU A 224 -6.41 13.59 11.38
CA LEU A 224 -7.75 13.47 11.97
C LEU A 224 -7.63 12.94 13.39
N LYS A 225 -8.47 13.48 14.28
CA LYS A 225 -8.50 13.07 15.69
C LYS A 225 -9.10 11.67 15.80
N ASP A 226 -8.37 10.76 16.45
CA ASP A 226 -8.85 9.40 16.72
C ASP A 226 -8.18 8.84 17.99
N PRO A 227 -8.93 8.46 19.03
CA PRO A 227 -10.40 8.52 19.13
C PRO A 227 -10.93 9.96 19.29
N LEU A 228 -12.21 10.18 18.95
CA LEU A 228 -12.83 11.51 19.05
C LEU A 228 -12.84 12.07 20.48
N ALA A 229 -12.89 11.20 21.48
CA ALA A 229 -12.76 11.55 22.89
C ALA A 229 -12.03 10.43 23.67
N TYR A 230 -11.28 10.83 24.68
CA TYR A 230 -10.75 9.90 25.68
C TYR A 230 -11.75 9.80 26.83
N GLY A 231 -12.25 8.60 27.11
CA GLY A 231 -13.28 8.38 28.13
C GLY A 231 -14.68 8.85 27.71
N ARG A 232 -15.55 9.08 28.69
CA ARG A 232 -16.93 9.53 28.47
C ARG A 232 -17.02 11.05 28.55
N THR A 233 -17.78 11.65 27.66
CA THR A 233 -18.12 13.08 27.66
C THR A 233 -19.62 13.25 27.42
N ALA A 234 -20.17 14.46 27.61
CA ALA A 234 -21.58 14.72 27.32
C ALA A 234 -21.96 14.39 25.85
N HIS A 235 -21.06 14.64 24.90
CA HIS A 235 -21.25 14.33 23.47
C HIS A 235 -20.89 12.88 23.11
N HIS A 236 -20.07 12.21 23.93
CA HIS A 236 -19.66 10.83 23.75
C HIS A 236 -19.88 10.05 25.05
N PRO A 237 -21.14 9.68 25.38
CA PRO A 237 -21.47 9.00 26.63
C PRO A 237 -20.89 7.58 26.71
N LEU A 238 -20.49 7.01 25.58
CA LEU A 238 -19.72 5.77 25.48
C LEU A 238 -18.27 6.09 25.09
N PRO A 239 -17.28 5.29 25.54
CA PRO A 239 -15.90 5.44 25.07
C PRO A 239 -15.84 5.46 23.54
N ALA A 240 -15.28 6.54 22.98
CA ALA A 240 -15.19 6.66 21.54
C ALA A 240 -14.26 5.55 21.00
N PRO A 241 -14.69 4.80 19.97
CA PRO A 241 -13.86 3.75 19.39
C PRO A 241 -12.65 4.36 18.67
N ILE A 242 -11.55 3.61 18.62
CA ILE A 242 -10.44 3.89 17.72
C ILE A 242 -10.86 3.38 16.34
N LEU A 243 -11.05 4.31 15.40
CA LEU A 243 -11.52 3.99 14.06
C LEU A 243 -10.40 3.47 13.14
N GLY A 244 -9.17 3.94 13.37
CA GLY A 244 -7.98 3.56 12.60
C GLY A 244 -8.21 3.74 11.10
N HIS A 245 -8.20 2.64 10.36
CA HIS A 245 -8.31 2.61 8.89
C HIS A 245 -9.75 2.76 8.33
N SER A 246 -10.77 2.76 9.18
CA SER A 246 -12.19 2.70 8.77
C SER A 246 -12.87 4.06 8.91
N GLU A 247 -14.08 4.27 8.36
CA GLU A 247 -14.92 5.44 8.68
C GLU A 247 -14.26 6.83 8.47
N TYR A 248 -13.45 6.99 7.43
CA TYR A 248 -12.91 8.31 7.07
C TYR A 248 -13.99 9.25 6.52
N GLN A 249 -14.95 8.70 5.76
CA GLN A 249 -16.01 9.48 5.11
C GLN A 249 -17.05 10.02 6.09
N ALA A 250 -17.17 9.40 7.27
CA ALA A 250 -18.04 9.84 8.35
C ALA A 250 -17.45 11.04 9.11
N ASP A 251 -16.15 11.32 8.97
CA ASP A 251 -15.50 12.45 9.61
C ASP A 251 -15.92 13.76 8.90
N PRO A 252 -16.41 14.80 9.63
CA PRO A 252 -16.77 16.09 9.03
C PRO A 252 -15.65 16.72 8.20
N ALA A 253 -14.38 16.48 8.55
CA ALA A 253 -13.23 16.97 7.79
C ALA A 253 -13.19 16.42 6.36
N PHE A 254 -13.70 15.19 6.13
CA PHE A 254 -13.79 14.61 4.79
C PHE A 254 -14.73 15.42 3.90
N ALA A 255 -15.94 15.72 4.38
CA ALA A 255 -16.91 16.50 3.63
C ALA A 255 -16.38 17.91 3.33
N HIS A 256 -15.70 18.52 4.31
CA HIS A 256 -15.08 19.84 4.18
C HIS A 256 -13.99 19.88 3.11
N GLU A 257 -13.03 18.95 3.15
CA GLU A 257 -11.96 18.91 2.15
C GLU A 257 -12.49 18.53 0.76
N ARG A 258 -13.49 17.64 0.67
CA ARG A 258 -14.17 17.34 -0.59
C ARG A 258 -14.81 18.60 -1.18
N GLN A 259 -15.53 19.38 -0.37
CA GLN A 259 -16.18 20.61 -0.82
C GLN A 259 -15.16 21.67 -1.23
N ARG A 260 -14.04 21.80 -0.51
CA ARG A 260 -12.92 22.68 -0.89
C ARG A 260 -12.34 22.32 -2.25
N LEU A 261 -12.12 21.03 -2.51
CA LEU A 261 -11.62 20.56 -3.80
C LEU A 261 -12.64 20.86 -4.91
N LEU A 262 -13.92 20.55 -4.70
CA LEU A 262 -14.99 20.84 -5.66
C LEU A 262 -15.12 22.34 -5.96
N ALA A 263 -15.02 23.20 -4.94
CA ALA A 263 -15.05 24.65 -5.12
C ALA A 263 -13.84 25.15 -5.92
N ARG A 264 -12.65 24.59 -5.68
CA ARG A 264 -11.42 24.93 -6.42
C ARG A 264 -11.50 24.53 -7.89
N ILE A 265 -12.11 23.39 -8.19
CA ILE A 265 -12.28 22.92 -9.57
C ILE A 265 -13.59 23.40 -10.21
N GLY A 266 -14.39 24.22 -9.50
CA GLY A 266 -15.69 24.73 -9.91
C GLY A 266 -15.64 25.51 -11.24
N PRO A 267 -16.80 25.71 -11.89
CA PRO A 267 -16.88 25.86 -13.33
C PRO A 267 -16.25 27.17 -13.82
N GLU A 268 -15.39 27.10 -14.84
CA GLU A 268 -15.52 28.10 -15.91
C GLU A 268 -16.90 27.87 -16.52
N VAL A 269 -17.88 28.66 -16.10
CA VAL A 269 -19.21 28.68 -16.74
C VAL A 269 -18.97 29.04 -18.21
N PRO A 270 -19.32 28.18 -19.18
CA PRO A 270 -19.32 28.62 -20.57
C PRO A 270 -20.34 29.76 -20.66
N SER A 271 -19.90 30.96 -21.06
CA SER A 271 -20.83 32.03 -21.42
C SER A 271 -21.89 31.45 -22.36
N PRO A 272 -23.18 31.76 -22.17
CA PRO A 272 -24.21 31.36 -23.12
C PRO A 272 -23.76 31.79 -24.51
N ARG A 273 -23.80 30.87 -25.48
CA ARG A 273 -23.63 31.25 -26.88
C ARG A 273 -24.65 32.34 -27.17
N GLN A 274 -24.19 33.56 -27.43
CA GLN A 274 -25.02 34.58 -28.03
C GLN A 274 -25.29 34.10 -29.46
N ASN A 275 -26.55 33.68 -29.67
CA ASN A 275 -27.27 33.38 -30.90
C ASN A 275 -26.44 33.02 -32.15
#